data_AF-A0A317E836-F1
#
_entry.id   AF-A0A317E836-F1
#
_cell.length_a   1.000
_cell.length_b   1.000
_cell.length_c   1.000
_cell.angle_alpha   90.00
_cell.angle_beta   90.00
_cell.angle_gamma   90.00
#
_symmetry.space_group_name_H-M   'P 1'
#
loop_
_entity.id
_entity.type
_entity.pdbx_description
1 polymer ?
#
loop_
_entity_poly.entity_id
_entity_poly.type
_entity_poly.pdbx_seq_one_letter_code
_entity_poly.pdbx_strand_id
1 'polypeptide(L)'
;MKFNAFVRPLAAAIVAGALAMPPAAFAAPADTLQVTDYGTSGAWTLRRATTADGEVQLCDAFMLTGSERGLRFEYNRDSSLFAFSAFASAAQERAIEVEIWWDNNRAESTLVSMSLETDATGYEWRTYRTPNSEPDGLTDLFSNASTVNFAYMVQGEGEHIESFALKGTNAVVKKTIACVLDAPSATATAAAPTSSGPYVIHGTCKLVVDGRTYIDIKANCPIWMANDGTGGFWINTDRENYLGDYFAELAPAGDGTASGNWNGERNATHAQSFLGEDFRQKKGGCWANARATICAAR
;
A
#
# COMPACT_ATOMS: atom_id res chain seq x y z
N MET A 1 46.25 -59.17 31.98
CA MET A 1 46.55 -57.72 32.01
C MET A 1 45.26 -56.98 32.30
N LYS A 2 45.23 -56.21 33.40
CA LYS A 2 44.06 -55.46 33.89
C LYS A 2 44.07 -54.06 33.27
N PHE A 3 42.97 -53.63 32.65
CA PHE A 3 42.72 -52.23 32.33
C PHE A 3 41.41 -51.79 32.99
N ASN A 4 41.54 -50.92 34.00
CA ASN A 4 40.45 -50.17 34.62
C ASN A 4 40.17 -48.94 33.75
N ALA A 5 38.93 -48.77 33.28
CA ALA A 5 38.46 -47.50 32.71
C ALA A 5 37.46 -46.88 33.69
N PHE A 6 37.88 -45.80 34.34
CA PHE A 6 37.07 -44.96 35.21
C PHE A 6 36.22 -44.02 34.34
N VAL A 7 34.90 -44.20 34.34
CA VAL A 7 33.96 -43.25 33.74
C VAL A 7 33.39 -42.39 34.86
N ARG A 8 33.65 -41.07 34.82
CA ARG A 8 32.99 -40.09 35.68
C ARG A 8 31.81 -39.47 34.94
N PRO A 9 30.62 -39.34 35.55
CA PRO A 9 29.53 -38.57 34.96
C PRO A 9 29.70 -37.08 35.28
N LEU A 10 29.61 -36.23 34.26
CA LEU A 10 29.41 -34.78 34.42
C LEU A 10 27.91 -34.55 34.73
N ALA A 11 27.62 -34.04 35.92
CA ALA A 11 26.31 -33.51 36.26
C ALA A 11 26.19 -32.09 35.67
N ALA A 12 25.32 -31.91 34.68
CA ALA A 12 24.94 -30.60 34.16
C ALA A 12 23.81 -30.03 35.03
N ALA A 13 24.10 -28.94 35.75
CA ALA A 13 23.09 -28.18 36.49
C ALA A 13 22.32 -27.28 35.53
N ILE A 14 21.03 -27.55 35.34
CA ILE A 14 20.10 -26.70 34.59
C ILE A 14 19.62 -25.61 35.56
N VAL A 15 20.09 -24.38 35.37
CA VAL A 15 19.57 -23.19 36.06
C VAL A 15 18.35 -22.71 35.28
N ALA A 16 17.15 -23.02 35.79
CA ALA A 16 15.89 -22.50 35.26
C ALA A 16 15.73 -21.04 35.72
N GLY A 17 16.15 -20.09 34.88
CA GLY A 17 15.83 -18.68 35.05
C GLY A 17 14.41 -18.40 34.58
N ALA A 18 13.48 -18.17 35.52
CA ALA A 18 12.15 -17.68 35.23
C ALA A 18 12.24 -16.21 34.76
N LEU A 19 12.26 -16.00 33.44
CA LEU A 19 12.09 -14.69 32.85
C LEU A 19 10.61 -14.28 33.02
N ALA A 20 10.35 -13.32 33.90
CA ALA A 20 9.05 -12.67 34.00
C ALA A 20 8.81 -11.90 32.69
N MET A 21 7.92 -12.43 31.85
CA MET A 21 7.47 -11.72 30.66
C MET A 21 6.63 -10.51 31.10
N PRO A 22 6.85 -9.31 30.54
CA PRO A 22 5.98 -8.18 30.78
C PRO A 22 4.57 -8.53 30.29
N PRO A 23 3.52 -8.04 30.98
CA PRO A 23 2.14 -8.25 30.54
C PRO A 23 1.99 -7.70 29.12
N ALA A 24 1.49 -8.54 28.22
CA ALA A 24 1.15 -8.12 26.86
C ALA A 24 0.21 -6.92 26.95
N ALA A 25 0.62 -5.80 26.37
CA ALA A 25 -0.27 -4.67 26.17
C ALA A 25 -1.42 -5.16 25.28
N PHE A 26 -2.63 -5.23 25.84
CA PHE A 26 -3.82 -5.49 25.05
C PHE A 26 -3.93 -4.37 24.02
N ALA A 27 -3.72 -4.69 22.74
CA ALA A 27 -4.03 -3.79 21.66
C ALA A 27 -5.49 -3.34 21.84
N ALA A 28 -5.73 -2.03 21.83
CA ALA A 28 -7.09 -1.52 21.81
C ALA A 28 -7.82 -2.17 20.63
N PRO A 29 -9.10 -2.57 20.79
CA PRO A 29 -9.87 -3.14 19.69
C PRO A 29 -9.86 -2.14 18.54
N ALA A 30 -9.59 -2.62 17.32
CA ALA A 30 -9.73 -1.79 16.13
C ALA A 30 -11.15 -1.19 16.13
N ASP A 31 -11.24 0.13 16.02
CA ASP A 31 -12.52 0.83 16.04
C ASP A 31 -13.41 0.25 14.93
N THR A 32 -14.49 -0.41 15.35
CA THR A 32 -15.39 -1.08 14.41
C THR A 32 -16.23 -0.02 13.70
N LEU A 33 -15.96 0.20 12.42
CA LEU A 33 -16.71 1.14 11.60
C LEU A 33 -18.18 0.69 11.45
N GLN A 34 -19.10 1.63 11.62
CA GLN A 34 -20.52 1.43 11.35
C GLN A 34 -20.79 1.75 9.88
N VAL A 35 -21.22 0.75 9.10
CA VAL A 35 -21.53 0.93 7.68
C VAL A 35 -23.03 1.14 7.49
N THR A 36 -23.40 2.23 6.83
CA THR A 36 -24.79 2.59 6.55
C THR A 36 -24.98 2.99 5.10
N ASP A 37 -26.02 2.46 4.47
CA ASP A 37 -26.50 2.94 3.18
C ASP A 37 -27.12 4.33 3.36
N TYR A 38 -26.70 5.31 2.55
CA TYR A 38 -27.18 6.68 2.64
C TYR A 38 -27.89 7.18 1.38
N GLY A 39 -27.93 6.37 0.32
CA GLY A 39 -28.70 6.71 -0.88
C GLY A 39 -28.44 5.79 -2.06
N THR A 40 -29.00 6.17 -3.20
CA THR A 40 -28.80 5.50 -4.48
C THR A 40 -28.58 6.51 -5.60
N SER A 41 -28.00 6.06 -6.71
CA SER A 41 -27.81 6.86 -7.93
C SER A 41 -27.84 5.97 -9.17
N GLY A 42 -29.03 5.79 -9.74
CA GLY A 42 -29.23 4.79 -10.80
C GLY A 42 -29.14 3.38 -10.23
N ALA A 43 -28.29 2.54 -10.80
CA ALA A 43 -28.03 1.17 -10.32
C ALA A 43 -27.06 1.11 -9.11
N TRP A 44 -26.52 2.25 -8.69
CA TRP A 44 -25.54 2.33 -7.63
C TRP A 44 -26.19 2.53 -6.27
N THR A 45 -25.76 1.73 -5.29
CA THR A 45 -26.01 1.94 -3.86
C THR A 45 -24.84 2.72 -3.27
N LEU A 46 -25.12 3.71 -2.44
CA LEU A 46 -24.14 4.56 -1.78
C LEU A 46 -24.08 4.20 -0.29
N ARG A 47 -22.89 3.92 0.23
CA ARG A 47 -22.65 3.65 1.66
C ARG A 47 -21.59 4.58 2.23
N ARG A 48 -21.67 4.76 3.53
CA ARG A 48 -20.63 5.45 4.32
C ARG A 48 -20.26 4.58 5.50
N ALA A 49 -18.98 4.60 5.86
CA ALA A 49 -18.49 3.99 7.08
C ALA A 49 -18.13 5.10 8.07
N THR A 50 -18.73 5.05 9.26
CA THR A 50 -18.51 6.04 10.32
C THR A 50 -17.89 5.43 11.56
N THR A 51 -17.09 6.22 12.30
CA THR A 51 -16.67 5.85 13.66
C THR A 51 -17.86 5.84 14.62
N ALA A 52 -17.64 5.35 15.85
CA ALA A 52 -18.65 5.40 16.91
C ALA A 52 -19.12 6.84 17.23
N ASP A 53 -18.25 7.84 17.04
CA ASP A 53 -18.54 9.26 17.23
C ASP A 53 -19.25 9.91 16.01
N GLY A 54 -19.54 9.12 14.97
CA GLY A 54 -20.24 9.57 13.77
C GLY A 54 -19.35 10.26 12.72
N GLU A 55 -18.02 10.22 12.87
CA GLU A 55 -17.10 10.74 11.86
C GLU A 55 -17.08 9.83 10.63
N VAL A 56 -17.28 10.40 9.44
CA VAL A 56 -17.20 9.67 8.16
C VAL A 56 -15.75 9.39 7.81
N GLN A 57 -15.36 8.11 7.80
CA GLN A 57 -14.01 7.67 7.48
C GLN A 57 -13.84 7.38 5.99
N LEU A 58 -14.86 6.78 5.37
CA LEU A 58 -14.91 6.53 3.94
C LEU A 58 -16.35 6.51 3.44
N CYS A 59 -16.52 6.77 2.15
CA CYS A 59 -17.76 6.50 1.45
C CYS A 59 -17.48 5.62 0.24
N ASP A 60 -18.39 4.70 -0.04
CA ASP A 60 -18.34 3.87 -1.23
C ASP A 60 -19.65 3.91 -2.01
N ALA A 61 -19.53 3.52 -3.27
CA ALA A 61 -20.63 3.27 -4.16
C ALA A 61 -20.40 1.93 -4.83
N PHE A 62 -21.42 1.09 -4.88
CA PHE A 62 -21.32 -0.18 -5.58
C PHE A 62 -22.59 -0.49 -6.36
N MET A 63 -22.45 -1.28 -7.41
CA MET A 63 -23.55 -1.88 -8.14
C MET A 63 -23.29 -3.37 -8.31
N LEU A 64 -24.32 -4.19 -8.11
CA LEU A 64 -24.28 -5.63 -8.35
C LEU A 64 -25.17 -5.93 -9.56
N THR A 65 -24.60 -6.58 -10.59
CA THR A 65 -25.29 -6.94 -11.84
C THR A 65 -25.58 -8.44 -11.95
N GLY A 66 -25.30 -9.20 -10.88
CA GLY A 66 -25.54 -10.63 -10.74
C GLY A 66 -25.17 -11.09 -9.32
N SER A 67 -25.17 -12.41 -9.08
CA SER A 67 -24.79 -12.97 -7.77
C SER A 67 -23.32 -12.76 -7.42
N GLU A 68 -22.45 -12.63 -8.41
CA GLU A 68 -20.99 -12.52 -8.25
C GLU A 68 -20.39 -11.40 -9.11
N ARG A 69 -21.23 -10.60 -9.78
CA ARG A 69 -20.80 -9.55 -10.71
C ARG A 69 -21.07 -8.20 -10.09
N GLY A 70 -20.03 -7.42 -9.87
CA GLY A 70 -20.15 -6.12 -9.22
C GLY A 70 -19.05 -5.15 -9.61
N LEU A 71 -19.38 -3.86 -9.53
CA LEU A 71 -18.41 -2.77 -9.63
C LEU A 71 -18.55 -1.89 -8.41
N ARG A 72 -17.42 -1.43 -7.87
CA ARG A 72 -17.34 -0.60 -6.66
C ARG A 72 -16.38 0.55 -6.89
N PHE A 73 -16.70 1.68 -6.29
CA PHE A 73 -15.84 2.86 -6.15
C PHE A 73 -15.84 3.26 -4.69
N GLU A 74 -14.69 3.48 -4.09
CA GLU A 74 -14.57 3.98 -2.72
C GLU A 74 -13.65 5.19 -2.69
N TYR A 75 -13.98 6.12 -1.81
CA TYR A 75 -13.21 7.30 -1.54
C TYR A 75 -13.04 7.47 -0.03
N ASN A 76 -11.81 7.75 0.38
CA ASN A 76 -11.50 8.31 1.69
C ASN A 76 -10.55 9.51 1.49
N ARG A 77 -10.06 10.12 2.57
CA ARG A 77 -9.21 11.31 2.44
C ARG A 77 -7.86 11.02 1.79
N ASP A 78 -7.33 9.82 1.98
CA ASP A 78 -5.97 9.46 1.60
C ASP A 78 -5.90 8.78 0.22
N SER A 79 -6.98 8.13 -0.21
CA SER A 79 -7.00 7.29 -1.41
C SER A 79 -8.37 7.25 -2.10
N SER A 80 -8.31 6.95 -3.39
CA SER A 80 -9.44 6.54 -4.20
C SER A 80 -9.22 5.10 -4.64
N LEU A 81 -10.29 4.33 -4.77
CA LEU A 81 -10.23 3.00 -5.34
C LEU A 81 -11.40 2.73 -6.26
N PHE A 82 -11.18 1.85 -7.20
CA PHE A 82 -12.26 1.12 -7.85
C PHE A 82 -11.96 -0.37 -7.79
N ALA A 83 -13.03 -1.16 -7.80
CA ALA A 83 -12.92 -2.59 -7.64
C ALA A 83 -13.99 -3.31 -8.45
N PHE A 84 -13.72 -4.55 -8.83
CA PHE A 84 -14.71 -5.43 -9.46
C PHE A 84 -14.79 -6.77 -8.74
N SER A 85 -15.94 -7.40 -8.87
CA SER A 85 -16.16 -8.81 -8.55
C SER A 85 -16.72 -9.48 -9.77
N ALA A 86 -16.22 -10.68 -10.07
CA ALA A 86 -16.68 -11.48 -11.18
C ALA A 86 -16.38 -12.97 -10.96
N PHE A 87 -16.71 -13.79 -11.97
CA PHE A 87 -16.50 -15.22 -11.92
C PHE A 87 -15.04 -15.57 -11.57
N ALA A 88 -14.88 -16.39 -10.52
CA ALA A 88 -13.60 -16.85 -9.99
C ALA A 88 -12.60 -15.74 -9.62
N SER A 89 -13.01 -14.46 -9.60
CA SER A 89 -12.11 -13.36 -9.25
C SER A 89 -11.66 -13.48 -7.80
N ALA A 90 -12.49 -14.02 -6.90
CA ALA A 90 -12.13 -14.24 -5.50
C ALA A 90 -11.40 -15.57 -5.23
N ALA A 91 -11.29 -16.47 -6.21
CA ALA A 91 -10.71 -17.80 -6.00
C ALA A 91 -9.19 -17.79 -5.75
N GLN A 92 -8.50 -16.67 -5.99
CA GLN A 92 -7.07 -16.53 -5.76
C GLN A 92 -6.83 -15.53 -4.60
N GLU A 93 -6.25 -15.95 -3.49
CA GLU A 93 -6.04 -15.04 -2.35
C GLU A 93 -4.98 -13.96 -2.63
N ARG A 94 -4.01 -14.26 -3.50
CA ARG A 94 -2.95 -13.32 -3.89
C ARG A 94 -3.45 -12.24 -4.83
N ALA A 95 -2.71 -11.13 -4.90
CA ALA A 95 -2.90 -10.14 -5.94
C ALA A 95 -2.72 -10.77 -7.35
N ILE A 96 -3.53 -10.32 -8.29
CA ILE A 96 -3.49 -10.76 -9.69
C ILE A 96 -3.21 -9.57 -10.60
N GLU A 97 -2.58 -9.83 -11.74
CA GLU A 97 -2.46 -8.85 -12.80
C GLU A 97 -3.78 -8.77 -13.58
N VAL A 98 -4.27 -7.56 -13.77
CA VAL A 98 -5.53 -7.27 -14.48
C VAL A 98 -5.24 -6.25 -15.56
N GLU A 99 -5.60 -6.58 -16.79
CA GLU A 99 -5.58 -5.65 -17.91
C GLU A 99 -6.89 -4.86 -17.93
N ILE A 100 -6.79 -3.54 -17.87
CA ILE A 100 -7.93 -2.62 -17.84
C ILE A 100 -7.94 -1.79 -19.11
N TRP A 101 -9.09 -1.70 -19.77
CA TRP A 101 -9.29 -0.73 -20.85
C TRP A 101 -10.69 -0.12 -20.85
N TRP A 102 -10.76 1.08 -21.39
CA TRP A 102 -11.95 1.93 -21.37
C TRP A 102 -12.55 2.02 -22.77
N ASP A 103 -13.86 2.20 -22.87
CA ASP A 103 -14.58 2.45 -24.12
C ASP A 103 -14.28 1.46 -25.25
N ASN A 104 -14.01 0.21 -24.86
CA ASN A 104 -13.63 -0.90 -25.75
C ASN A 104 -12.32 -0.67 -26.54
N ASN A 105 -11.49 0.28 -26.11
CA ASN A 105 -10.17 0.54 -26.69
C ASN A 105 -9.07 -0.29 -26.01
N ARG A 106 -9.04 -1.61 -26.25
CA ARG A 106 -8.01 -2.49 -25.67
C ARG A 106 -6.58 -2.13 -26.09
N ALA A 107 -6.39 -1.37 -27.17
CA ALA A 107 -5.06 -0.92 -27.60
C ALA A 107 -4.41 0.08 -26.62
N GLU A 108 -5.19 0.74 -25.78
CA GLU A 108 -4.74 1.65 -24.72
C GLU A 108 -4.91 1.02 -23.32
N SER A 109 -4.86 -0.32 -23.25
CA SER A 109 -4.97 -1.03 -22.00
C SER A 109 -3.82 -0.71 -21.03
N THR A 110 -4.10 -0.78 -19.74
CA THR A 110 -3.10 -0.71 -18.67
C THR A 110 -3.14 -1.99 -17.84
N LEU A 111 -1.97 -2.55 -17.53
CA LEU A 111 -1.85 -3.66 -16.58
C LEU A 111 -1.70 -3.11 -15.17
N VAL A 112 -2.55 -3.55 -14.24
CA VAL A 112 -2.49 -3.19 -12.83
C VAL A 112 -2.51 -4.43 -11.94
N SER A 113 -1.88 -4.34 -10.78
CA SER A 113 -1.99 -5.38 -9.75
C SER A 113 -3.20 -5.11 -8.86
N MET A 114 -4.12 -6.06 -8.75
CA MET A 114 -5.33 -5.94 -7.93
C MET A 114 -5.35 -6.99 -6.82
N SER A 115 -5.39 -6.53 -5.58
CA SER A 115 -5.50 -7.37 -4.38
C SER A 115 -6.93 -7.80 -4.12
N LEU A 116 -7.11 -8.94 -3.42
CA LEU A 116 -8.42 -9.36 -2.93
C LEU A 116 -8.70 -8.64 -1.59
N GLU A 117 -9.77 -7.87 -1.52
CA GLU A 117 -10.22 -7.20 -0.30
C GLU A 117 -11.66 -7.62 0.02
N THR A 118 -11.93 -7.94 1.29
CA THR A 118 -13.28 -8.21 1.78
C THR A 118 -13.85 -6.93 2.39
N ASP A 119 -15.01 -6.49 1.92
CA ASP A 119 -15.67 -5.32 2.49
C ASP A 119 -16.38 -5.64 3.82
N ALA A 120 -16.92 -4.60 4.46
CA ALA A 120 -17.61 -4.74 5.75
C ALA A 120 -18.85 -5.66 5.71
N THR A 121 -19.36 -6.00 4.53
CA THR A 121 -20.48 -6.94 4.36
C THR A 121 -20.01 -8.38 4.10
N GLY A 122 -18.71 -8.63 4.07
CA GLY A 122 -18.14 -9.93 3.73
C GLY A 122 -18.05 -10.18 2.23
N TYR A 123 -18.32 -9.16 1.39
CA TYR A 123 -18.27 -9.30 -0.06
C TYR A 123 -16.84 -9.05 -0.56
N GLU A 124 -16.36 -9.92 -1.44
CA GLU A 124 -14.97 -9.92 -1.91
C GLU A 124 -14.80 -9.13 -3.21
N TRP A 125 -13.75 -8.33 -3.26
CA TRP A 125 -13.49 -7.37 -4.33
C TRP A 125 -12.05 -7.48 -4.81
N ARG A 126 -11.84 -7.42 -6.13
CA ARG A 126 -10.52 -7.11 -6.71
C ARG A 126 -10.34 -5.62 -6.73
N THR A 127 -9.44 -5.12 -5.91
CA THR A 127 -9.28 -3.69 -5.64
C THR A 127 -8.02 -3.13 -6.29
N TYR A 128 -8.19 -2.01 -6.99
CA TYR A 128 -7.12 -1.12 -7.39
C TYR A 128 -7.24 0.18 -6.60
N ARG A 129 -6.17 0.57 -5.89
CA ARG A 129 -6.14 1.72 -4.99
C ARG A 129 -5.03 2.67 -5.42
N THR A 130 -5.34 3.96 -5.50
CA THR A 130 -4.38 5.03 -5.78
C THR A 130 -4.43 6.08 -4.67
N PRO A 131 -3.28 6.64 -4.23
CA PRO A 131 -3.28 7.76 -3.31
C PRO A 131 -3.93 8.99 -3.95
N ASN A 132 -4.68 9.77 -3.16
CA ASN A 132 -5.30 11.01 -3.61
C ASN A 132 -4.27 12.13 -3.84
N SER A 133 -3.09 12.03 -3.22
CA SER A 133 -1.99 12.98 -3.41
C SER A 133 -1.33 12.87 -4.78
N GLU A 134 -1.41 11.69 -5.43
CA GLU A 134 -0.76 11.39 -6.70
C GLU A 134 -1.71 10.59 -7.59
N PRO A 135 -2.76 11.23 -8.15
CA PRO A 135 -3.72 10.54 -9.00
C PRO A 135 -3.07 10.14 -10.33
N ASP A 136 -3.26 8.88 -10.71
CA ASP A 136 -2.75 8.26 -11.94
C ASP A 136 -3.62 8.48 -13.19
N GLY A 137 -4.76 9.17 -13.03
CA GLY A 137 -5.75 9.41 -14.09
C GLY A 137 -6.79 8.30 -14.29
N LEU A 138 -6.61 7.11 -13.72
CA LEU A 138 -7.58 6.00 -13.87
C LEU A 138 -8.92 6.33 -13.20
N THR A 139 -8.91 7.10 -12.12
CA THR A 139 -10.15 7.58 -11.46
C THR A 139 -10.94 8.56 -12.36
N ASP A 140 -10.26 9.38 -13.16
CA ASP A 140 -10.91 10.27 -14.12
C ASP A 140 -11.52 9.48 -15.28
N LEU A 141 -10.79 8.49 -15.81
CA LEU A 141 -11.30 7.57 -16.81
C LEU A 141 -12.52 6.80 -16.29
N PHE A 142 -12.48 6.28 -15.07
CA PHE A 142 -13.62 5.63 -14.41
C PHE A 142 -14.86 6.54 -14.33
N SER A 143 -14.64 7.82 -14.10
CA SER A 143 -15.71 8.81 -13.97
C SER A 143 -16.31 9.22 -15.31
N ASN A 144 -15.55 9.19 -16.40
CA ASN A 144 -15.91 9.81 -17.67
C ASN A 144 -16.12 8.82 -18.84
N ALA A 145 -15.57 7.61 -18.75
CA ALA A 145 -15.76 6.58 -19.76
C ALA A 145 -17.21 6.06 -19.79
N SER A 146 -17.59 5.44 -20.91
CA SER A 146 -18.88 4.77 -21.11
C SER A 146 -18.82 3.29 -20.70
N THR A 147 -17.69 2.62 -20.89
CA THR A 147 -17.45 1.24 -20.44
C THR A 147 -16.07 1.06 -19.83
N VAL A 148 -15.97 0.13 -18.89
CA VAL A 148 -14.70 -0.43 -18.39
C VAL A 148 -14.70 -1.92 -18.60
N ASN A 149 -13.52 -2.45 -18.93
CA ASN A 149 -13.29 -3.86 -19.13
C ASN A 149 -12.11 -4.31 -18.29
N PHE A 150 -12.22 -5.50 -17.70
CA PHE A 150 -11.17 -6.15 -16.92
C PHE A 150 -10.86 -7.50 -17.56
N ALA A 151 -9.63 -7.72 -18.03
CA ALA A 151 -9.16 -9.05 -18.39
C ALA A 151 -8.22 -9.60 -17.32
N TYR A 152 -8.44 -10.85 -16.92
CA TYR A 152 -7.67 -11.53 -15.88
C TYR A 152 -7.59 -13.04 -16.14
N MET A 153 -6.54 -13.67 -15.62
CA MET A 153 -6.30 -15.10 -15.81
C MET A 153 -6.88 -15.93 -14.67
N VAL A 154 -7.71 -16.91 -15.00
CA VAL A 154 -8.23 -17.93 -14.08
C VAL A 154 -7.46 -19.23 -14.29
N GLN A 155 -6.94 -19.80 -13.20
CA GLN A 155 -6.13 -21.02 -13.25
C GLN A 155 -6.94 -22.19 -13.81
N GLY A 156 -6.53 -22.68 -14.98
CA GLY A 156 -7.17 -23.82 -15.66
C GLY A 156 -8.29 -23.44 -16.63
N GLU A 157 -8.73 -22.18 -16.66
CA GLU A 157 -9.83 -21.73 -17.54
C GLU A 157 -9.37 -20.71 -18.60
N GLY A 158 -8.28 -19.98 -18.35
CA GLY A 158 -7.70 -19.04 -19.30
C GLY A 158 -8.03 -17.58 -18.99
N GLU A 159 -8.06 -16.74 -20.03
CA GLU A 159 -8.41 -15.32 -19.92
C GLU A 159 -9.92 -15.16 -19.78
N HIS A 160 -10.36 -14.43 -18.76
CA HIS A 160 -11.73 -13.98 -18.59
C HIS A 160 -11.80 -12.48 -18.80
N ILE A 161 -12.87 -12.02 -19.46
CA ILE A 161 -13.12 -10.60 -19.70
C ILE A 161 -14.45 -10.22 -19.08
N GLU A 162 -14.44 -9.17 -18.27
CA GLU A 162 -15.62 -8.64 -17.61
C GLU A 162 -15.82 -7.17 -17.94
N SER A 163 -17.01 -6.85 -18.44
CA SER A 163 -17.36 -5.53 -18.95
C SER A 163 -18.49 -4.92 -18.13
N PHE A 164 -18.33 -3.65 -17.75
CA PHE A 164 -19.32 -2.86 -17.03
C PHE A 164 -19.67 -1.58 -17.79
N ALA A 165 -20.96 -1.27 -17.85
CA ALA A 165 -21.44 0.02 -18.34
C ALA A 165 -21.28 1.08 -17.23
N LEU A 166 -20.68 2.22 -17.56
CA LEU A 166 -20.39 3.32 -16.63
C LEU A 166 -21.41 4.46 -16.74
N LYS A 167 -22.62 4.15 -17.18
CA LYS A 167 -23.68 5.15 -17.30
C LYS A 167 -24.03 5.71 -15.92
N GLY A 168 -23.76 7.00 -15.72
CA GLY A 168 -24.04 7.71 -14.48
C GLY A 168 -22.91 7.65 -13.45
N THR A 169 -21.79 6.98 -13.75
CA THR A 169 -20.65 6.85 -12.83
C THR A 169 -20.08 8.22 -12.44
N ASN A 170 -20.02 9.20 -13.34
CA ASN A 170 -19.61 10.57 -13.01
C ASN A 170 -20.36 11.16 -11.81
N ALA A 171 -21.69 11.00 -11.78
CA ALA A 171 -22.53 11.52 -10.71
C ALA A 171 -22.31 10.74 -9.41
N VAL A 172 -22.06 9.44 -9.50
CA VAL A 172 -21.79 8.54 -8.37
C VAL A 172 -20.45 8.90 -7.73
N VAL A 173 -19.39 9.03 -8.51
CA VAL A 173 -18.06 9.41 -8.03
C VAL A 173 -18.12 10.75 -7.30
N LYS A 174 -18.77 11.76 -7.91
CA LYS A 174 -18.97 13.07 -7.27
C LYS A 174 -19.70 12.98 -5.93
N LYS A 175 -20.78 12.19 -5.84
CA LYS A 175 -21.52 11.99 -4.58
C LYS A 175 -20.70 11.25 -3.53
N THR A 176 -19.87 10.31 -3.95
CA THR A 176 -19.01 9.51 -3.06
C THR A 176 -17.90 10.37 -2.48
N ILE A 177 -17.26 11.20 -3.31
CA ILE A 177 -16.25 12.17 -2.87
C ILE A 177 -16.87 13.22 -1.94
N ALA A 178 -17.99 13.82 -2.34
CA ALA A 178 -18.72 14.81 -1.53
C ALA A 178 -19.12 14.24 -0.16
N CYS A 179 -19.49 12.96 -0.09
CA CYS A 179 -19.85 12.29 1.18
C CYS A 179 -18.72 12.33 2.23
N VAL A 180 -17.45 12.28 1.81
CA VAL A 180 -16.29 12.38 2.73
C VAL A 180 -15.89 13.84 2.96
N LEU A 181 -15.88 14.66 1.91
CA LEU A 181 -15.38 16.04 1.98
C LEU A 181 -16.37 17.00 2.65
N ASP A 182 -17.67 16.79 2.50
CA ASP A 182 -18.72 17.62 3.09
C ASP A 182 -19.15 17.13 4.48
N ALA A 183 -18.71 15.93 4.89
CA ALA A 183 -19.01 15.42 6.22
C ALA A 183 -18.37 16.32 7.28
N PRO A 184 -19.15 16.79 8.27
CA PRO A 184 -18.58 17.53 9.39
C PRO A 184 -17.63 16.60 10.14
N SER A 185 -16.33 16.93 10.16
CA SER A 185 -15.36 16.20 10.98
C SER A 185 -15.75 16.37 12.45
N ALA A 186 -16.10 15.26 13.12
CA ALA A 186 -16.62 15.26 14.49
C ALA A 186 -15.59 15.73 15.55
N THR A 187 -14.36 16.00 15.14
CA THR A 187 -13.23 16.33 16.02
C THR A 187 -12.42 17.50 15.46
N ALA A 188 -12.93 18.72 15.63
CA ALA A 188 -12.06 19.88 15.85
C ALA A 188 -11.66 19.96 17.34
N THR A 189 -11.28 18.83 17.93
CA THR A 189 -10.57 18.79 19.21
C THR A 189 -9.09 19.04 18.89
N ALA A 190 -8.48 19.99 19.63
CA ALA A 190 -7.14 20.53 19.41
C ALA A 190 -6.20 19.58 18.62
N ALA A 191 -5.82 20.03 17.41
CA ALA A 191 -4.95 19.29 16.51
C ALA A 191 -3.79 18.65 17.27
N ALA A 192 -3.75 17.31 17.26
CA ALA A 192 -2.46 16.63 17.32
C ALA A 192 -1.58 17.28 16.24
N PRO A 193 -0.28 17.53 16.51
CA PRO A 193 0.58 18.23 15.57
C PRO A 193 0.41 17.59 14.21
N THR A 194 -0.13 18.35 13.27
CA THR A 194 -0.25 17.95 11.88
C THR A 194 1.11 17.42 11.49
N SER A 195 1.16 16.15 11.09
CA SER A 195 2.33 15.65 10.39
C SER A 195 2.54 16.64 9.26
N SER A 196 3.65 17.40 9.30
CA SER A 196 3.98 18.29 8.20
C SER A 196 3.92 17.49 6.91
N GLY A 197 3.58 18.10 5.77
CA GLY A 197 3.66 17.36 4.51
C GLY A 197 5.05 16.73 4.30
N PRO A 198 5.21 15.95 3.24
CA PRO A 198 6.54 15.49 2.85
C PRO A 198 7.50 16.67 2.75
N TYR A 199 8.76 16.43 3.08
CA TYR A 199 9.76 17.48 3.11
C TYR A 199 11.14 16.95 2.74
N VAL A 200 12.01 17.84 2.30
CA VAL A 200 13.37 17.49 1.86
C VAL A 200 14.38 17.98 2.87
N ILE A 201 15.27 17.09 3.28
CA ILE A 201 16.43 17.41 4.11
C ILE A 201 17.69 17.27 3.30
N HIS A 202 18.74 17.95 3.72
CA HIS A 202 20.05 17.87 3.08
C HIS A 202 21.04 17.25 4.07
N GLY A 203 21.75 16.22 3.64
CA GLY A 203 22.65 15.48 4.51
C GLY A 203 23.63 14.60 3.75
N THR A 204 23.91 13.43 4.29
CA THR A 204 24.75 12.40 3.67
C THR A 204 23.88 11.24 3.21
N CYS A 205 24.19 10.68 2.05
CA CYS A 205 23.50 9.49 1.57
C CYS A 205 24.44 8.54 0.84
N LYS A 206 24.12 7.25 0.91
CA LYS A 206 24.92 6.19 0.28
C LYS A 206 24.00 5.09 -0.23
N LEU A 207 24.33 4.59 -1.43
CA LEU A 207 23.71 3.42 -2.04
C LEU A 207 24.79 2.44 -2.49
N VAL A 208 24.73 1.22 -1.96
CA VAL A 208 25.53 0.08 -2.42
C VAL A 208 24.57 -1.02 -2.84
N VAL A 209 24.76 -1.57 -4.03
CA VAL A 209 23.97 -2.68 -4.56
C VAL A 209 24.95 -3.71 -5.11
N ASP A 210 24.82 -4.96 -4.69
CA ASP A 210 25.66 -6.08 -5.14
C ASP A 210 27.17 -5.78 -4.97
N GLY A 211 27.52 -5.11 -3.86
CA GLY A 211 28.89 -4.69 -3.53
C GLY A 211 29.41 -3.47 -4.29
N ARG A 212 28.69 -2.95 -5.29
CA ARG A 212 29.05 -1.74 -6.04
C ARG A 212 28.41 -0.50 -5.42
N THR A 213 29.21 0.55 -5.24
CA THR A 213 28.71 1.84 -4.76
C THR A 213 28.20 2.67 -5.94
N TYR A 214 26.95 3.13 -5.84
CA TYR A 214 26.26 3.94 -6.86
C TYR A 214 26.07 5.39 -6.41
N ILE A 215 25.82 5.59 -5.12
CA ILE A 215 25.70 6.92 -4.50
C ILE A 215 26.64 6.94 -3.30
N ASP A 216 27.46 7.99 -3.17
CA ASP A 216 28.28 8.24 -1.99
C ASP A 216 28.47 9.75 -1.77
N ILE A 217 27.38 10.43 -1.40
CA ILE A 217 27.35 11.88 -1.23
C ILE A 217 27.57 12.20 0.25
N LYS A 218 28.67 12.92 0.53
CA LYS A 218 29.13 13.20 1.89
C LYS A 218 28.49 14.42 2.55
N ALA A 219 27.77 15.24 1.79
CA ALA A 219 27.05 16.41 2.27
C ALA A 219 26.07 16.88 1.18
N ASN A 220 25.02 17.61 1.60
CA ASN A 220 24.02 18.19 0.71
C ASN A 220 23.29 17.19 -0.20
N CYS A 221 23.24 15.90 0.17
CA CYS A 221 22.36 14.96 -0.50
C CYS A 221 20.91 15.30 -0.17
N PRO A 222 20.04 15.59 -1.16
CA PRO A 222 18.62 15.76 -0.92
C PRO A 222 18.03 14.40 -0.55
N ILE A 223 17.33 14.37 0.58
CA ILE A 223 16.64 13.20 1.10
C ILE A 223 15.19 13.63 1.30
N TRP A 224 14.31 13.10 0.46
CA TRP A 224 12.88 13.32 0.58
C TRP A 224 12.32 12.40 1.66
N MET A 225 11.57 12.96 2.59
CA MET A 225 10.95 12.27 3.72
C MET A 225 9.43 12.26 3.50
N ALA A 226 8.81 11.08 3.56
CA ALA A 226 7.36 10.94 3.36
C ALA A 226 6.55 11.71 4.41
N ASN A 227 7.05 11.68 5.66
CA ASN A 227 6.46 12.37 6.80
C ASN A 227 4.94 12.10 6.97
N ASP A 228 4.54 10.86 6.73
CA ASP A 228 3.20 10.30 6.91
C ASP A 228 3.13 9.33 8.10
N GLY A 229 4.21 9.25 8.89
CA GLY A 229 4.36 8.32 10.02
C GLY A 229 4.97 6.96 9.66
N THR A 230 5.11 6.62 8.38
CA THR A 230 5.72 5.33 7.94
C THR A 230 7.23 5.31 8.14
N GLY A 231 7.86 6.48 8.15
CA GLY A 231 9.32 6.63 8.14
C GLY A 231 9.94 6.37 6.77
N GLY A 232 9.15 6.29 5.70
CA GLY A 232 9.61 6.16 4.33
C GLY A 232 10.47 7.35 3.88
N PHE A 233 11.51 7.07 3.11
CA PHE A 233 12.40 8.10 2.57
C PHE A 233 13.02 7.70 1.23
N TRP A 234 13.41 8.71 0.46
CA TRP A 234 14.13 8.57 -0.79
C TRP A 234 15.45 9.33 -0.70
N ILE A 235 16.53 8.76 -1.22
CA ILE A 235 17.86 9.39 -1.23
C ILE A 235 18.24 9.92 -2.62
N ASN A 236 18.94 11.03 -2.65
CA ASN A 236 19.40 11.71 -3.86
C ASN A 236 18.24 12.12 -4.79
N THR A 237 17.16 12.63 -4.19
CA THR A 237 16.01 13.21 -4.90
C THR A 237 15.23 14.12 -3.95
N ASP A 238 14.56 15.12 -4.51
CA ASP A 238 13.55 15.95 -3.86
C ASP A 238 12.13 15.65 -4.37
N ARG A 239 11.97 14.64 -5.25
CA ARG A 239 10.76 14.23 -5.97
C ARG A 239 10.19 15.26 -6.97
N GLU A 240 10.55 16.53 -6.85
CA GLU A 240 10.08 17.61 -7.72
C GLU A 240 11.01 17.82 -8.92
N ASN A 241 12.32 17.74 -8.69
CA ASN A 241 13.37 18.00 -9.65
C ASN A 241 14.13 16.71 -9.97
N TYR A 242 14.16 16.38 -11.25
CA TYR A 242 14.91 15.25 -11.72
C TYR A 242 16.42 15.56 -11.75
N LEU A 243 17.19 14.84 -10.92
CA LEU A 243 18.63 15.10 -10.72
C LEU A 243 19.56 14.35 -11.70
N GLY A 244 19.03 13.48 -12.57
CA GLY A 244 19.84 12.78 -13.59
C GLY A 244 20.86 11.77 -13.03
N ASP A 245 20.65 11.24 -11.83
CA ASP A 245 21.54 10.25 -11.24
C ASP A 245 20.77 9.07 -10.61
N TYR A 246 21.48 8.15 -9.97
CA TYR A 246 20.89 7.09 -9.17
C TYR A 246 20.16 7.66 -7.96
N PHE A 247 19.03 7.04 -7.62
CA PHE A 247 18.30 7.29 -6.39
C PHE A 247 17.69 5.97 -5.89
N ALA A 248 17.36 5.93 -4.60
CA ALA A 248 16.73 4.77 -3.99
C ALA A 248 15.64 5.20 -3.02
N GLU A 249 14.61 4.38 -2.93
CA GLU A 249 13.52 4.45 -1.97
C GLU A 249 13.70 3.37 -0.92
N LEU A 250 13.34 3.70 0.33
CA LEU A 250 13.18 2.74 1.40
C LEU A 250 11.84 2.97 2.12
N ALA A 251 11.06 1.91 2.29
CA ALA A 251 9.77 1.92 2.98
C ALA A 251 9.81 0.97 4.19
N PRO A 252 9.92 1.50 5.43
CA PRO A 252 9.85 0.67 6.64
C PRO A 252 8.47 0.03 6.83
N ALA A 253 8.44 -1.23 7.27
CA ALA A 253 7.20 -1.97 7.53
C ALA A 253 6.68 -1.82 8.97
N GLY A 254 7.40 -1.09 9.84
CA GLY A 254 7.04 -0.90 11.25
C GLY A 254 7.42 -2.04 12.20
N ASP A 255 7.79 -3.21 11.68
CA ASP A 255 8.26 -4.40 12.45
C ASP A 255 9.79 -4.49 12.57
N GLY A 256 10.48 -3.41 12.19
CA GLY A 256 11.94 -3.36 12.09
C GLY A 256 12.51 -3.99 10.81
N THR A 257 11.68 -4.33 9.81
CA THR A 257 12.06 -4.54 8.41
C THR A 257 11.76 -3.31 7.55
N ALA A 258 12.27 -3.32 6.32
CA ALA A 258 11.90 -2.37 5.28
C ALA A 258 12.05 -3.01 3.90
N SER A 259 11.28 -2.52 2.93
CA SER A 259 11.51 -2.78 1.51
C SER A 259 12.29 -1.66 0.86
N GLY A 260 13.03 -1.98 -0.19
CA GLY A 260 13.80 -1.01 -0.95
C GLY A 260 13.67 -1.19 -2.45
N ASN A 261 13.63 -0.07 -3.16
CA ASN A 261 13.71 -0.02 -4.62
C ASN A 261 14.73 1.03 -5.05
N TRP A 262 15.25 0.92 -6.26
CA TRP A 262 16.10 1.94 -6.88
C TRP A 262 15.84 2.03 -8.37
N ASN A 263 16.44 3.02 -9.01
CA ASN A 263 16.22 3.25 -10.43
C ASN A 263 16.98 2.31 -11.36
N GLY A 264 17.96 1.54 -10.86
CA GLY A 264 18.66 0.48 -11.60
C GLY A 264 19.68 1.00 -12.62
N GLU A 265 19.29 2.01 -13.39
CA GLU A 265 20.06 2.65 -14.44
C GLU A 265 20.25 4.13 -14.14
N ARG A 266 21.44 4.64 -14.45
CA ARG A 266 21.69 6.09 -14.39
C ARG A 266 20.73 6.76 -15.36
N ASN A 267 20.07 7.80 -14.90
CA ASN A 267 19.05 8.56 -15.62
C ASN A 267 17.67 7.88 -15.79
N ALA A 268 17.37 6.80 -15.07
CA ALA A 268 15.98 6.32 -14.99
C ALA A 268 15.17 7.26 -14.08
N THR A 269 13.91 7.53 -14.45
CA THR A 269 13.01 8.45 -13.74
C THR A 269 12.17 7.79 -12.65
N HIS A 270 12.23 6.46 -12.52
CA HIS A 270 11.42 5.69 -11.56
C HIS A 270 12.27 4.65 -10.82
N ALA A 271 11.99 4.43 -9.53
CA ALA A 271 12.63 3.38 -8.73
C ALA A 271 11.86 2.05 -8.82
N GLN A 272 11.92 1.36 -9.96
CA GLN A 272 11.22 0.09 -10.15
C GLN A 272 12.09 -1.14 -9.90
N SER A 273 13.41 -0.99 -9.79
CA SER A 273 14.30 -2.12 -9.55
C SER A 273 14.24 -2.52 -8.08
N PHE A 274 13.67 -3.69 -7.80
CA PHE A 274 13.54 -4.21 -6.43
C PHE A 274 14.91 -4.52 -5.80
N LEU A 275 15.12 -4.11 -4.54
CA LEU A 275 16.35 -4.39 -3.76
C LEU A 275 16.15 -5.44 -2.66
N GLY A 276 14.91 -5.77 -2.31
CA GLY A 276 14.54 -6.70 -1.23
C GLY A 276 13.54 -6.09 -0.24
N GLU A 277 12.98 -6.95 0.61
CA GLU A 277 11.98 -6.62 1.66
C GLU A 277 12.52 -6.87 3.09
N ASP A 278 13.74 -7.37 3.20
CA ASP A 278 14.37 -7.82 4.44
C ASP A 278 15.42 -6.83 4.97
N PHE A 279 15.36 -5.55 4.57
CA PHE A 279 16.28 -4.54 5.08
C PHE A 279 16.16 -4.42 6.60
N ARG A 280 17.29 -4.36 7.29
CA ARG A 280 17.36 -4.12 8.72
C ARG A 280 18.13 -2.84 9.00
N GLN A 281 17.61 -2.04 9.92
CA GLN A 281 18.28 -0.84 10.38
C GLN A 281 19.64 -1.20 11.02
N LYS A 282 20.67 -0.49 10.60
CA LYS A 282 22.05 -0.55 11.11
C LYS A 282 22.39 0.81 11.74
N LYS A 283 23.57 0.89 12.35
CA LYS A 283 24.08 2.15 12.92
C LYS A 283 24.28 3.20 11.82
N GLY A 284 24.13 4.47 12.19
CA GLY A 284 24.44 5.60 11.30
C GLY A 284 23.39 5.91 10.23
N GLY A 285 22.12 5.58 10.48
CA GLY A 285 21.04 5.89 9.52
C GLY A 285 21.04 4.99 8.28
N CYS A 286 21.68 3.82 8.36
CA CYS A 286 21.75 2.85 7.27
C CYS A 286 20.72 1.74 7.45
N TRP A 287 20.18 1.26 6.35
CA TRP A 287 19.42 0.03 6.22
C TRP A 287 20.19 -0.91 5.30
N ALA A 288 20.30 -2.17 5.67
CA ALA A 288 21.01 -3.15 4.86
C ALA A 288 20.34 -4.53 4.89
N ASN A 289 20.42 -5.23 3.76
CA ASN A 289 20.11 -6.65 3.62
C ASN A 289 21.29 -7.39 2.96
N ALA A 290 21.05 -8.61 2.47
CA ALA A 290 22.08 -9.41 1.80
C ALA A 290 22.59 -8.76 0.49
N ARG A 291 21.78 -7.93 -0.15
CA ARG A 291 22.03 -7.41 -1.49
C ARG A 291 22.54 -5.97 -1.48
N ALA A 292 21.97 -5.14 -0.62
CA ALA A 292 22.06 -3.70 -0.72
C ALA A 292 22.22 -3.01 0.64
N THR A 293 22.72 -1.78 0.59
CA THR A 293 22.80 -0.86 1.71
C THR A 293 22.36 0.52 1.26
N ILE A 294 21.36 1.07 1.94
CA ILE A 294 20.82 2.41 1.74
C ILE A 294 21.07 3.20 3.02
N CYS A 295 21.76 4.33 2.95
CA CYS A 295 22.00 5.20 4.10
C CYS A 295 21.47 6.60 3.86
N ALA A 296 20.88 7.18 4.90
CA ALA A 296 20.44 8.57 4.96
C ALA A 296 20.73 9.11 6.37
N ALA A 297 21.55 10.16 6.47
CA ALA A 297 21.84 10.83 7.74
C ALA A 297 21.95 12.34 7.56
N ARG A 298 21.58 13.10 8.60
CA ARG A 298 21.83 14.54 8.69
C ARG A 298 23.21 14.83 9.24
#